data_AF-W4LHV4-F1
#
_entry.id   AF-W4LHV4-F1
#
_cell.length_a   1.000
_cell.length_b   1.000
_cell.length_c   1.000
_cell.angle_alpha   90.00
_cell.angle_beta   90.00
_cell.angle_gamma   90.00
#
_symmetry.space_group_name_H-M   'P 1'
#
loop_
_entity.id
_entity.type
_entity.pdbx_description
1 polymer ?
#
loop_
_entity_poly.entity_id
_entity_poly.type
_entity_poly.pdbx_seq_one_letter_code
_entity_poly.pdbx_strand_id
1 'polypeptide(L)'
;MLDLGQTIGRQRAHDAVYDAAQATATQGGTFREHLAAHPDVSSRLSTERVEALLDPAQYTGMCRPLAERGAKRAREVADAIEQR
;
A
#
# COMPACT_ATOMS: atom_id res chain seq x y z
N MET A 1 7.40 -2.78 -1.22
CA MET A 1 8.47 -3.16 -0.28
C MET A 1 8.20 -4.42 0.51
N LEU A 2 7.07 -4.57 1.23
CA LEU A 2 6.86 -5.76 2.06
C LEU A 2 6.65 -7.06 1.24
N ASP A 3 5.79 -7.06 0.22
CA ASP A 3 5.51 -8.27 -0.58
C ASP A 3 6.72 -8.67 -1.46
N LEU A 4 7.23 -7.72 -2.25
CA LEU A 4 8.45 -7.91 -3.06
C LEU A 4 9.71 -8.16 -2.20
N GLY A 5 9.82 -7.49 -1.04
CA GLY A 5 10.97 -7.63 -0.17
C GLY A 5 11.07 -8.99 0.53
N GLN A 6 9.94 -9.70 0.69
CA GLN A 6 9.94 -11.09 1.16
C GLN A 6 10.54 -12.06 0.13
N THR A 7 10.46 -11.73 -1.17
CA THR A 7 10.94 -12.61 -2.25
C THR A 7 12.35 -12.26 -2.71
N ILE A 8 12.70 -10.97 -2.84
CA ILE A 8 14.01 -10.54 -3.39
C ILE A 8 14.90 -9.82 -2.39
N GLY A 9 14.45 -9.68 -1.15
CA GLY A 9 15.12 -8.89 -0.12
C GLY A 9 14.71 -7.41 -0.18
N ARG A 10 14.69 -6.77 0.99
CA ARG A 10 14.25 -5.37 1.17
C ARG A 10 14.99 -4.39 0.29
N GLN A 11 16.31 -4.51 0.14
CA GLN A 11 17.09 -3.53 -0.61
C GLN A 11 16.78 -3.59 -2.10
N ARG A 12 16.84 -4.77 -2.74
CA ARG A 12 16.49 -4.88 -4.17
C ARG A 12 15.04 -4.48 -4.45
N ALA A 13 14.13 -4.80 -3.54
CA ALA A 13 12.73 -4.37 -3.64
C ALA A 13 12.58 -2.85 -3.54
N HIS A 14 13.44 -2.17 -2.79
CA HIS A 14 13.49 -0.71 -2.75
C HIS A 14 13.95 -0.16 -4.08
N ASP A 15 15.08 -0.66 -4.55
CA ASP A 15 15.76 -0.15 -5.75
C ASP A 15 14.83 -0.30 -6.98
N ALA A 16 14.18 -1.45 -7.15
CA ALA A 16 13.20 -1.66 -8.23
C ALA A 16 12.01 -0.68 -8.18
N VAL A 17 11.51 -0.37 -6.98
CA VAL A 17 10.42 0.61 -6.78
C VAL A 17 10.92 2.03 -7.06
N TYR A 18 12.14 2.34 -6.61
CA TYR A 18 12.77 3.64 -6.83
C TYR A 18 12.99 3.90 -8.32
N ASP A 19 13.55 2.91 -9.04
CA ASP A 19 13.82 3.01 -10.47
C ASP A 19 12.53 3.20 -11.28
N ALA A 20 11.46 2.47 -10.94
CA ALA A 20 10.15 2.65 -11.56
C ALA A 20 9.56 4.05 -11.30
N ALA A 21 9.72 4.59 -10.08
CA ALA A 21 9.26 5.93 -9.74
C ALA A 21 10.07 7.01 -10.49
N GLN A 22 11.39 6.82 -10.57
CA GLN A 22 12.30 7.72 -11.28
C GLN A 22 12.00 7.73 -12.79
N ALA A 23 11.76 6.56 -13.38
CA ALA A 23 11.38 6.43 -14.79
C ALA A 23 10.05 7.16 -15.06
N THR A 24 9.05 6.95 -14.20
CA THR A 24 7.76 7.66 -14.31
C THR A 24 7.95 9.18 -14.28
N ALA A 25 8.78 9.68 -13.36
CA ALA A 25 9.01 11.11 -13.18
C ALA A 25 9.83 11.76 -14.32
N THR A 26 10.71 11.00 -14.99
CA THR A 26 11.66 11.54 -15.99
C THR A 26 11.34 11.20 -17.42
N GLN A 27 10.62 10.10 -17.67
CA GLN A 27 10.37 9.55 -19.00
C GLN A 27 8.86 9.55 -19.34
N GLY A 28 7.98 9.89 -18.39
CA GLY A 28 6.52 9.84 -18.57
C GLY A 28 5.97 8.41 -18.42
N GLY A 29 4.71 8.21 -18.79
CA GLY A 29 3.99 6.95 -18.54
C GLY A 29 3.51 6.81 -17.10
N THR A 30 2.99 5.63 -16.74
CA THR A 30 2.46 5.37 -15.39
C THR A 30 3.45 4.56 -14.55
N PHE A 31 3.42 4.78 -13.24
CA PHE A 31 4.21 3.98 -12.28
C PHE A 31 3.94 2.48 -12.40
N ARG A 32 2.67 2.11 -12.65
CA ARG A 32 2.26 0.73 -12.89
C ARG A 32 3.00 0.11 -14.07
N GLU A 33 3.08 0.80 -15.21
CA GLU A 33 3.75 0.28 -16.42
C GLU A 33 5.24 0.05 -16.16
N HIS A 34 5.92 1.05 -15.59
CA HIS A 34 7.35 0.95 -15.29
C HIS A 34 7.65 -0.14 -14.25
N LEU A 35 6.84 -0.23 -13.20
CA LEU A 35 7.02 -1.24 -12.17
C LEU A 35 6.74 -2.65 -12.69
N ALA A 36 5.68 -2.84 -13.47
CA ALA A 36 5.34 -4.14 -14.05
C ALA A 36 6.34 -4.59 -15.13
N ALA A 37 7.00 -3.66 -15.81
CA ALA A 37 8.06 -3.96 -16.77
C ALA A 37 9.43 -4.24 -16.11
N HIS A 38 9.64 -3.82 -14.86
CA HIS A 38 10.92 -3.95 -14.17
C HIS A 38 11.33 -5.44 -14.03
N PRO A 39 12.53 -5.87 -14.46
CA PRO A 39 12.93 -7.28 -14.50
C PRO A 39 12.80 -8.02 -13.17
N ASP A 40 13.15 -7.37 -12.06
CA ASP A 40 13.03 -7.96 -10.72
C ASP A 40 11.57 -8.18 -10.27
N VAL A 41 10.64 -7.42 -10.84
CA VAL A 41 9.20 -7.47 -10.56
C VAL A 41 8.52 -8.46 -11.51
N SER A 42 8.69 -8.29 -12.82
CA SER A 42 8.02 -9.08 -13.86
C SER A 42 8.38 -10.57 -13.83
N SER A 43 9.58 -10.91 -13.33
CA SER A 43 10.00 -12.30 -13.12
C SER A 43 9.26 -13.01 -11.97
N ARG A 44 8.50 -12.28 -11.14
CA ARG A 44 7.92 -12.81 -9.88
C ARG A 44 6.46 -12.47 -9.68
N LEU A 45 6.01 -11.32 -10.18
CA LEU A 45 4.63 -10.86 -10.05
C LEU A 45 4.04 -10.68 -11.44
N SER A 46 2.80 -11.15 -11.61
CA SER A 46 2.01 -10.82 -12.79
C SER A 46 1.58 -9.36 -12.75
N THR A 47 1.23 -8.80 -13.91
CA THR A 47 0.72 -7.42 -14.00
C THR A 47 -0.51 -7.22 -13.12
N GLU A 48 -1.42 -8.18 -13.07
CA GLU A 48 -2.64 -8.13 -12.24
C GLU A 48 -2.29 -8.10 -10.75
N ARG A 49 -1.24 -8.82 -10.35
CA ARG A 49 -0.76 -8.78 -8.96
C ARG A 49 -0.12 -7.43 -8.63
N VAL A 50 0.63 -6.84 -9.55
CA VAL A 50 1.17 -5.48 -9.40
C VAL A 50 0.02 -4.47 -9.26
N GLU A 51 -1.01 -4.56 -10.10
CA GLU A 51 -2.20 -3.70 -10.00
C GLU A 51 -2.89 -3.82 -8.64
N ALA A 52 -3.12 -5.04 -8.16
CA ALA A 52 -3.73 -5.26 -6.85
C ALA A 52 -2.89 -4.67 -5.69
N LEU A 53 -1.56 -4.68 -5.80
CA LEU A 53 -0.66 -4.07 -4.82
C LEU A 53 -0.66 -2.53 -4.87
N LEU A 54 -1.07 -1.95 -5.99
CA LEU A 54 -1.16 -0.50 -6.19
C LEU A 54 -2.56 0.07 -5.85
N ASP A 55 -3.54 -0.78 -5.51
CA ASP A 55 -4.83 -0.33 -5.01
C ASP A 55 -4.68 0.32 -3.62
N PRO A 56 -4.88 1.65 -3.47
CA PRO A 56 -4.73 2.33 -2.20
C PRO A 56 -5.74 1.85 -1.14
N ALA A 57 -6.90 1.31 -1.54
CA ALA A 57 -7.89 0.80 -0.60
C ALA A 57 -7.37 -0.41 0.19
N GLN A 58 -6.45 -1.19 -0.40
CA GLN A 58 -5.82 -2.35 0.25
C GLN A 58 -4.70 -1.96 1.23
N TYR A 59 -4.27 -0.69 1.27
CA TYR A 59 -3.12 -0.24 2.06
C TYR A 59 -3.49 0.76 3.17
N THR A 60 -4.64 0.54 3.83
CA THR A 60 -5.15 1.42 4.89
C THR A 60 -4.70 1.03 6.31
N GLY A 61 -4.03 -0.12 6.47
CA GLY A 61 -3.49 -0.56 7.75
C GLY A 61 -4.52 -0.57 8.89
N MET A 62 -4.23 0.17 9.97
CA MET A 62 -5.06 0.20 11.18
C MET A 62 -6.19 1.24 11.14
N CYS A 63 -6.42 1.92 10.02
CA CYS A 63 -7.43 2.99 9.92
C CYS A 63 -8.82 2.54 10.39
N ARG A 64 -9.34 1.42 9.85
CA ARG A 64 -10.65 0.88 10.22
C ARG A 64 -10.77 0.57 11.73
N PRO A 65 -9.93 -0.30 12.31
CA PRO A 65 -10.07 -0.65 13.73
C PRO A 65 -9.84 0.55 14.67
N LEU A 66 -9.03 1.53 14.28
CA LEU A 66 -8.89 2.79 15.02
C LEU A 66 -10.19 3.61 15.00
N ALA A 67 -10.80 3.79 13.82
CA ALA A 67 -12.05 4.51 13.65
C ALA A 67 -13.20 3.84 14.42
N GLU A 68 -13.33 2.52 14.35
CA GLU A 68 -14.33 1.75 15.08
C GLU A 68 -14.16 1.91 16.60
N ARG A 69 -12.93 1.85 17.11
CA ARG A 69 -12.63 2.09 18.54
C ARG A 69 -13.01 3.50 18.97
N GLY A 70 -12.64 4.51 18.18
CA GLY A 70 -12.98 5.91 18.46
C GLY A 70 -14.50 6.13 18.51
N ALA A 71 -15.22 5.60 17.52
CA ALA A 71 -16.67 5.72 17.45
C ALA A 71 -17.37 4.99 18.61
N LYS A 72 -16.88 3.80 19.01
CA LYS A 72 -17.40 3.08 20.18
C LYS A 72 -17.22 3.90 21.44
N ARG A 73 -16.01 4.43 21.67
CA ARG A 73 -15.70 5.23 22.86
C ARG A 73 -16.57 6.49 22.94
N ALA A 74 -16.81 7.17 21.82
CA ALA A 74 -17.65 8.35 21.78
C ALA A 74 -19.09 8.05 22.21
N ARG A 75 -19.67 6.94 21.73
CA ARG A 75 -21.02 6.50 22.14
C ARG A 75 -21.09 6.17 23.63
N GLU A 76 -20.15 5.40 24.15
CA GLU A 76 -20.08 5.07 25.59
C GLU A 76 -20.03 6.32 26.48
N VAL A 77 -19.32 7.36 26.05
CA VAL A 77 -19.24 8.63 26.78
C VAL A 77 -20.54 9.41 26.69
N ALA A 78 -21.18 9.45 25.52
CA ALA A 78 -22.47 10.12 25.34
C ALA A 78 -23.55 9.50 26.24
N ASP A 79 -23.69 8.17 26.21
CA ASP A 79 -24.66 7.43 27.04
C ASP A 79 -24.46 7.72 28.55
N ALA A 80 -23.21 7.83 29.00
CA ALA A 80 -22.89 8.12 30.40
C ALA A 80 -23.20 9.56 30.82
N ILE A 81 -23.23 10.51 29.88
CA ILE A 81 -23.64 11.90 30.13
C ILE A 81 -25.17 11.98 30.21
N GLU A 82 -25.89 11.30 29.32
CA GLU A 82 -27.37 11.32 29.28
C GLU A 82 -28.03 10.64 30.48
N GLN A 83 -27.33 9.69 31.12
CA GLN A 83 -27.81 8.98 32.31
C GLN A 83 -27.59 9.75 33.64
N ARG A 84 -27.03 10.96 33.59
CA ARG A 84 -26.81 11.83 34.75
C ARG A 84 -27.85 12.94 34.83
#